data_AF-G3IE61-F1
#
_entry.id   AF-G3IE61-F1
#
_cell.length_a   1.000
_cell.length_b   1.000
_cell.length_c   1.000
_cell.angle_alpha   90.00
_cell.angle_beta   90.00
_cell.angle_gamma   90.00
#
_symmetry.space_group_name_H-M   'P 1'
#
loop_
_entity.id
_entity.type
_entity.pdbx_description
1 polymer ?
#
loop_
_entity_poly.entity_id
_entity_poly.type
_entity_poly.pdbx_seq_one_letter_code
_entity_poly.pdbx_strand_id
1 'polypeptide(L)'
;MDLYHTPAGALDKLVAHSLHPSREFTTAVRGALGLLDTALRERGALGSQKPSVIRIVKGGAYARGTALRGGCDAELVIFLSCFRSYGDQNTGRTETLGAIRVLLESWGRHPGPGLTFQLSEPKAPGVLQFRLMSADQENWMDVSLVPAFDVLGQPHSGVKPKPKPEVYSSLLSSGCRPGEHAVCFTELRKDFVNSRPIKLKNLILLVKHWYSQVQTQETMRTTGVPRATLPPSYALELLTIFAWEQGCREDKFRLAQGLRTVLALIQQNKDLCIFWTENYGFGDPVVGEFLRRQLERPRPVILDPADPTWDLGNGTTWRWDVLAKEAESCFNQRCFLQTSGVPEQPWEGPVSERTPGTLGLVLMC
;
A
#
# COMPACT_ATOMS: atom_id res chain seq x y z
N MET A 1 -3.73 -6.51 -21.00
CA MET A 1 -4.66 -7.65 -21.17
C MET A 1 -5.94 -7.35 -20.42
N ASP A 2 -7.09 -7.62 -21.02
CA ASP A 2 -8.38 -7.31 -20.41
C ASP A 2 -8.84 -8.44 -19.48
N LEU A 3 -9.05 -8.11 -18.21
CA LEU A 3 -9.51 -9.02 -17.18
C LEU A 3 -10.85 -9.66 -17.54
N TYR A 4 -11.80 -8.87 -18.02
CA TYR A 4 -13.19 -9.31 -18.23
C TYR A 4 -13.35 -10.32 -19.37
N HIS A 5 -12.42 -10.33 -20.33
CA HIS A 5 -12.39 -11.31 -21.41
C HIS A 5 -11.66 -12.60 -21.04
N THR A 6 -10.95 -12.63 -19.91
CA THR A 6 -10.18 -13.79 -19.45
C THR A 6 -11.09 -14.77 -18.69
N PRO A 7 -11.18 -16.05 -19.07
CA PRO A 7 -11.95 -17.05 -18.31
C PRO A 7 -11.43 -17.23 -16.87
N ALA A 8 -12.32 -17.55 -15.92
CA ALA A 8 -11.98 -17.78 -14.51
C ALA A 8 -10.78 -18.72 -14.31
N GLY A 9 -10.76 -19.86 -15.02
CA GLY A 9 -9.67 -20.86 -14.96
C GLY A 9 -8.35 -20.41 -15.58
N ALA A 10 -8.31 -19.28 -16.30
CA ALA A 10 -7.11 -18.73 -16.93
C ALA A 10 -6.52 -17.53 -16.17
N LEU A 11 -7.14 -17.08 -15.08
CA LEU A 11 -6.66 -15.93 -14.30
C LEU A 11 -5.26 -16.13 -13.73
N ASP A 12 -4.90 -17.36 -13.36
CA ASP A 12 -3.52 -17.67 -12.95
C ASP A 12 -2.49 -17.42 -14.05
N LYS A 13 -2.84 -17.78 -15.29
CA LYS A 13 -1.98 -17.50 -16.45
C LYS A 13 -1.90 -16.01 -16.73
N LEU A 14 -3.03 -15.29 -16.62
CA LEU A 14 -3.05 -13.82 -16.76
C LEU A 14 -2.10 -13.15 -15.76
N VAL A 15 -2.18 -13.51 -14.48
CA VAL A 15 -1.29 -12.96 -13.45
C VAL A 15 0.17 -13.26 -13.80
N ALA A 16 0.50 -14.52 -14.08
CA ALA A 16 1.87 -14.96 -14.34
C ALA A 16 2.52 -14.27 -15.56
N HIS A 17 1.76 -14.03 -16.63
CA HIS A 17 2.32 -13.53 -17.90
C HIS A 17 2.16 -12.02 -18.10
N SER A 18 1.19 -11.40 -17.42
CA SER A 18 0.80 -10.01 -17.74
C SER A 18 0.88 -9.04 -16.57
N LEU A 19 0.78 -9.51 -15.33
CA LEU A 19 0.68 -8.60 -14.17
C LEU A 19 2.00 -8.47 -13.39
N HIS A 20 2.84 -9.50 -13.41
CA HIS A 20 4.16 -9.42 -12.77
C HIS A 20 5.11 -8.51 -13.56
N PRO A 21 5.85 -7.61 -12.90
CA PRO A 21 6.93 -6.85 -13.53
C PRO A 21 7.97 -7.78 -14.16
N SER A 22 8.59 -7.35 -15.26
CA SER A 22 9.65 -8.16 -15.89
C SER A 22 10.84 -8.35 -14.94
N ARG A 23 11.51 -9.49 -15.08
CA ARG A 23 12.67 -9.83 -14.24
C ARG A 23 13.83 -8.88 -14.50
N GLU A 24 13.99 -8.48 -15.75
CA GLU A 24 15.01 -7.56 -16.24
C GLU A 24 14.82 -6.18 -15.58
N PHE A 25 13.61 -5.61 -15.66
CA PHE A 25 13.28 -4.33 -15.05
C PHE A 25 13.45 -4.38 -13.52
N THR A 26 12.93 -5.42 -12.88
CA THR A 26 13.03 -5.58 -11.42
C THR A 26 14.48 -5.69 -10.95
N THR A 27 15.34 -6.35 -11.73
CA THR A 27 16.78 -6.50 -11.43
C THR A 27 17.50 -5.18 -11.62
N ALA A 28 17.24 -4.46 -12.72
CA ALA A 28 17.83 -3.15 -12.99
C ALA A 28 17.46 -2.14 -11.89
N VAL A 29 16.18 -2.06 -11.51
CA VAL A 29 15.70 -1.18 -10.45
C VAL A 29 16.29 -1.55 -9.09
N ARG A 30 16.41 -2.85 -8.78
CA ARG A 30 17.05 -3.30 -7.54
C ARG A 30 18.51 -2.81 -7.47
N GLY A 31 19.24 -2.91 -8.57
CA GLY A 31 20.61 -2.41 -8.69
C GLY A 31 20.67 -0.90 -8.52
N ALA A 32 19.82 -0.15 -9.23
CA ALA A 32 19.72 1.31 -9.14
C ALA A 32 19.46 1.78 -7.69
N LEU A 33 18.43 1.23 -7.04
CA LEU A 33 18.10 1.56 -5.66
C LEU A 33 19.19 1.11 -4.67
N GLY A 34 19.98 0.10 -4.99
CA GLY A 34 21.16 -0.29 -4.21
C GLY A 34 22.29 0.75 -4.30
N LEU A 35 22.57 1.25 -5.51
CA LEU A 35 23.55 2.32 -5.72
C LEU A 35 23.11 3.63 -5.04
N LEU A 36 21.80 3.95 -5.11
CA LEU A 36 21.25 5.10 -4.42
C LEU A 36 21.35 4.97 -2.90
N ASP A 37 21.09 3.78 -2.34
CA ASP A 37 21.25 3.49 -0.91
C ASP A 37 22.70 3.77 -0.45
N THR A 38 23.69 3.24 -1.18
CA THR A 38 25.11 3.53 -0.93
C THR A 38 25.42 5.02 -1.01
N ALA A 39 24.96 5.70 -2.07
CA ALA A 39 25.20 7.12 -2.24
C ALA A 39 24.59 7.96 -1.10
N LEU A 40 23.38 7.64 -0.65
CA LEU A 40 22.71 8.32 0.46
C LEU A 40 23.45 8.10 1.79
N ARG A 41 23.99 6.90 2.03
CA ARG A 41 24.78 6.62 3.24
C ARG A 41 26.14 7.31 3.24
N GLU A 42 26.85 7.28 2.10
CA GLU A 42 28.19 7.85 1.97
C GLU A 42 28.18 9.39 1.89
N ARG A 43 27.28 9.96 1.08
CA ARG A 43 27.23 11.41 0.80
C ARG A 43 26.17 12.16 1.59
N GLY A 44 25.22 11.48 2.22
CA GLY A 44 24.32 12.09 3.21
C GLY A 44 25.06 12.60 4.46
N ALA A 45 26.30 12.13 4.68
CA ALA A 45 27.18 12.55 5.77
C ALA A 45 28.02 13.82 5.49
N LEU A 46 27.77 14.56 4.39
CA LEU A 46 28.59 15.71 4.01
C LEU A 46 28.32 16.96 4.88
N GLY A 47 29.01 17.04 6.02
CA GLY A 47 29.22 18.25 6.82
C GLY A 47 29.11 18.02 8.34
N SER A 48 29.99 18.64 9.13
CA SER A 48 30.12 18.45 10.60
C SER A 48 28.90 18.82 11.45
N GLN A 49 27.81 19.28 10.82
CA GLN A 49 26.55 19.72 11.44
C GLN A 49 25.30 19.08 10.77
N LYS A 50 25.45 18.11 9.85
CA LYS A 50 24.31 17.51 9.12
C LYS A 50 23.87 16.14 9.64
N PRO A 51 22.58 15.78 9.52
CA PRO A 51 22.05 14.51 10.02
C PRO A 51 22.67 13.30 9.34
N SER A 52 23.21 12.36 10.11
CA SER A 52 23.62 11.06 9.57
C SER A 52 22.41 10.17 9.28
N VAL A 53 22.50 9.35 8.22
CA VAL A 53 21.51 8.32 7.88
C VAL A 53 21.72 7.11 8.79
N ILE A 54 20.74 6.82 9.65
CA ILE A 54 20.74 5.64 10.53
C ILE A 54 20.57 4.37 9.68
N ARG A 55 19.51 4.37 8.86
CA ARG A 55 19.17 3.27 7.97
C ARG A 55 18.18 3.72 6.90
N ILE A 56 18.08 2.91 5.85
CA ILE A 56 17.16 3.14 4.75
C ILE A 56 16.27 1.91 4.61
N VAL A 57 14.97 2.13 4.48
CA VAL A 57 13.96 1.07 4.32
C VAL A 57 13.23 1.29 3.02
N LYS A 58 13.03 0.19 2.28
CA LYS A 58 12.20 0.16 1.07
C LYS A 58 10.76 -0.19 1.46
N GLY A 59 9.82 0.64 1.01
CA GLY A 59 8.38 0.50 1.16
C GLY A 59 7.66 0.52 -0.19
N GLY A 60 6.39 0.91 -0.17
CA GLY A 60 5.54 0.90 -1.37
C GLY A 60 5.18 -0.51 -1.87
N ALA A 61 4.43 -0.57 -2.97
CA ALA A 61 4.03 -1.84 -3.58
C ALA A 61 5.23 -2.70 -4.00
N TYR A 62 6.34 -2.07 -4.39
CA TYR A 62 7.60 -2.74 -4.68
C TYR A 62 8.07 -3.60 -3.49
N ALA A 63 8.19 -3.01 -2.30
CA ALA A 63 8.71 -3.74 -1.14
C ALA A 63 7.71 -4.74 -0.57
N ARG A 64 6.40 -4.50 -0.74
CA ARG A 64 5.33 -5.42 -0.33
C ARG A 64 5.17 -6.62 -1.27
N GLY A 65 5.87 -6.64 -2.41
CA GLY A 65 5.73 -7.69 -3.42
C GLY A 65 4.38 -7.65 -4.15
N THR A 66 3.77 -6.46 -4.25
CA THR A 66 2.46 -6.21 -4.87
C THR A 66 2.56 -5.21 -6.03
N ALA A 67 3.75 -5.04 -6.61
CA ALA A 67 4.00 -4.18 -7.76
C ALA A 67 3.42 -4.80 -9.04
N LEU A 68 2.76 -3.97 -9.86
CA LEU A 68 2.23 -4.35 -11.17
C LEU A 68 3.24 -4.05 -12.28
N ARG A 69 3.17 -4.83 -13.37
CA ARG A 69 3.79 -4.50 -14.66
C ARG A 69 3.19 -3.20 -15.20
N GLY A 70 4.00 -2.42 -15.91
CA GLY A 70 3.50 -1.21 -16.57
C GLY A 70 3.20 -0.07 -15.60
N GLY A 71 3.94 0.02 -14.49
CA GLY A 71 3.84 1.09 -13.52
C GLY A 71 3.69 0.57 -12.09
N CYS A 72 4.62 0.96 -11.23
CA CYS A 72 4.57 0.63 -9.81
C CYS A 72 5.09 1.76 -8.93
N ASP A 73 4.76 1.72 -7.65
CA ASP A 73 5.30 2.63 -6.64
C ASP A 73 6.35 1.94 -5.77
N ALA A 74 7.36 2.71 -5.38
CA ALA A 74 8.26 2.38 -4.30
C ALA A 74 8.40 3.57 -3.36
N GLU A 75 8.65 3.26 -2.10
CA GLU A 75 8.98 4.26 -1.09
C GLU A 75 10.39 3.98 -0.58
N LEU A 76 11.20 5.03 -0.44
CA LEU A 76 12.53 4.97 0.14
C LEU A 76 12.53 5.84 1.41
N VAL A 77 12.36 5.18 2.55
CA VAL A 77 12.30 5.84 3.85
C VAL A 77 13.72 5.98 4.39
N ILE A 78 14.17 7.21 4.61
CA ILE A 78 15.50 7.52 5.12
C ILE A 78 15.37 7.92 6.58
N PHE A 79 15.83 7.04 7.46
CA PHE A 79 15.82 7.31 8.88
C PHE A 79 17.04 8.16 9.27
N LEU A 80 16.78 9.34 9.83
CA LEU A 80 17.82 10.33 10.13
C LEU A 80 18.04 10.48 11.64
N SER A 81 19.31 10.63 12.01
CA SER A 81 19.73 10.82 13.39
C SER A 81 19.35 12.17 14.00
N CYS A 82 18.93 13.16 13.22
CA CYS A 82 18.46 14.44 13.77
C CYS A 82 17.04 14.38 14.32
N PHE A 83 16.22 13.41 13.91
CA PHE A 83 14.85 13.29 14.38
C PHE A 83 14.80 12.49 15.68
N ARG A 84 14.27 13.10 16.74
CA ARG A 84 14.12 12.53 18.09
C ARG A 84 12.65 12.34 18.48
N SER A 85 11.75 13.01 17.77
CA SER A 85 10.31 12.93 17.97
C SER A 85 9.56 12.88 16.62
N TYR A 86 8.26 12.56 16.68
CA TYR A 86 7.38 12.66 15.52
C TYR A 86 7.33 14.09 14.95
N GLY A 87 7.28 15.10 15.82
CA GLY A 87 7.18 16.51 15.45
C GLY A 87 8.44 17.05 14.75
N ASP A 88 9.62 16.50 15.06
CA ASP A 88 10.89 16.95 14.48
C ASP A 88 10.93 16.76 12.97
N GLN A 89 10.14 15.83 12.43
CA GLN A 89 10.05 15.60 10.98
C GLN A 89 9.51 16.82 10.22
N ASN A 90 8.84 17.75 10.91
CA ASN A 90 8.33 18.98 10.32
C ASN A 90 9.37 20.12 10.37
N THR A 91 10.40 20.03 11.23
CA THR A 91 11.43 21.05 11.44
C THR A 91 12.76 20.59 10.82
N GLY A 92 13.40 21.39 9.95
CA GLY A 92 14.68 21.01 9.31
C GLY A 92 14.57 20.07 8.09
N ARG A 93 13.33 19.72 7.70
CA ARG A 93 13.01 18.89 6.52
C ARG A 93 13.46 19.52 5.21
N THR A 94 13.27 20.83 5.04
CA THR A 94 13.53 21.52 3.77
C THR A 94 15.00 21.53 3.39
N GLU A 95 15.90 21.85 4.33
CA GLU A 95 17.35 21.85 4.08
C GLU A 95 17.85 20.45 3.75
N THR A 96 17.41 19.45 4.54
CA THR A 96 17.78 18.06 4.35
C THR A 96 17.32 17.55 2.98
N LEU A 97 16.08 17.85 2.58
CA LEU A 97 15.57 17.50 1.26
C LEU A 97 16.28 18.25 0.14
N GLY A 98 16.68 19.51 0.34
CA GLY A 98 17.50 20.25 -0.61
C GLY A 98 18.84 19.54 -0.90
N ALA A 99 19.54 19.11 0.15
CA ALA A 99 20.78 18.36 0.02
C ALA A 99 20.58 17.00 -0.67
N ILE A 100 19.52 16.26 -0.31
CA ILE A 100 19.18 14.99 -0.95
C ILE A 100 18.81 15.20 -2.42
N ARG A 101 18.10 16.27 -2.77
CA ARG A 101 17.73 16.59 -4.16
C ARG A 101 18.96 16.76 -5.03
N VAL A 102 19.96 17.52 -4.57
CA VAL A 102 21.23 17.71 -5.30
C VAL A 102 21.96 16.37 -5.49
N LEU A 103 22.01 15.54 -4.45
CA LEU A 103 22.57 14.18 -4.55
C LEU A 103 21.81 13.35 -5.58
N LEU A 104 20.48 13.38 -5.54
CA LEU A 104 19.61 12.61 -6.42
C LEU A 104 19.75 13.06 -7.88
N GLU A 105 19.85 14.36 -8.16
CA GLU A 105 20.12 14.89 -9.50
C GLU A 105 21.49 14.46 -10.03
N SER A 106 22.52 14.44 -9.17
CA SER A 106 23.85 13.95 -9.54
C SER A 106 23.84 12.44 -9.80
N TRP A 107 23.17 11.66 -8.95
CA TRP A 107 23.04 10.21 -9.09
C TRP A 107 22.23 9.84 -10.33
N GLY A 108 21.14 10.56 -10.59
CA GLY A 108 20.22 10.35 -11.70
C GLY A 108 20.82 10.55 -13.10
N ARG A 109 22.04 11.10 -13.21
CA ARG A 109 22.79 11.12 -14.48
C ARG A 109 23.20 9.73 -14.95
N HIS A 110 23.35 8.78 -14.01
CA HIS A 110 23.77 7.41 -14.27
C HIS A 110 22.98 6.44 -13.38
N PRO A 111 21.66 6.29 -13.58
CA PRO A 111 20.79 5.50 -12.69
C PRO A 111 21.06 3.98 -12.77
N GLY A 112 21.83 3.54 -13.75
CA GLY A 112 22.16 2.14 -14.00
C GLY A 112 21.80 1.71 -15.43
N PRO A 113 22.25 0.52 -15.85
CA PRO A 113 21.99 0.02 -17.20
C PRO A 113 20.50 -0.21 -17.44
N GLY A 114 20.01 0.22 -18.61
CA GLY A 114 18.64 -0.02 -19.06
C GLY A 114 17.56 0.83 -18.37
N LEU A 115 17.95 1.84 -17.58
CA LEU A 115 17.04 2.75 -16.90
C LEU A 115 17.27 4.20 -17.31
N THR A 116 16.18 4.95 -17.39
CA THR A 116 16.18 6.41 -17.45
C THR A 116 15.65 6.96 -16.13
N PHE A 117 16.10 8.16 -15.78
CA PHE A 117 15.74 8.84 -14.55
C PHE A 117 15.04 10.17 -14.88
N GLN A 118 13.94 10.43 -14.18
CA GLN A 118 13.22 11.70 -14.28
C GLN A 118 12.83 12.17 -12.88
N LEU A 119 13.34 13.34 -12.47
CA LEU A 119 12.88 13.99 -11.25
C LEU A 119 11.45 14.51 -11.48
N SER A 120 10.57 14.28 -10.51
CA SER A 120 9.17 14.69 -10.56
C SER A 120 8.89 15.80 -9.57
N GLU A 121 7.91 16.64 -9.88
CA GLU A 121 7.40 17.62 -8.90
C GLU A 121 6.77 16.89 -7.71
N PRO A 122 7.08 17.29 -6.47
CA PRO A 122 6.59 16.61 -5.30
C PRO A 122 5.09 16.83 -5.10
N LYS A 123 4.33 15.74 -4.97
CA LYS A 123 2.89 15.78 -4.71
C LYS A 123 2.52 16.22 -3.28
N ALA A 124 3.49 16.21 -2.37
CA ALA A 124 3.30 16.59 -0.97
C ALA A 124 4.55 17.28 -0.42
N PRO A 125 4.39 18.23 0.52
CA PRO A 125 5.52 18.78 1.26
C PRO A 125 6.30 17.67 1.96
N GLY A 126 7.62 17.75 1.96
CA GLY A 126 8.45 16.82 2.72
C GLY A 126 8.82 15.52 2.00
N VAL A 127 8.47 15.37 0.72
CA VAL A 127 8.77 14.20 -0.09
C VAL A 127 9.54 14.62 -1.34
N LEU A 128 10.54 13.85 -1.74
CA LEU A 128 11.13 13.94 -3.08
C LEU A 128 10.60 12.81 -3.93
N GLN A 129 10.22 13.11 -5.18
CA GLN A 129 9.69 12.10 -6.10
C GLN A 129 10.52 12.05 -7.37
N PHE A 130 10.79 10.84 -7.83
CA PHE A 130 11.44 10.61 -9.10
C PHE A 130 10.91 9.32 -9.73
N ARG A 131 11.11 9.19 -11.04
CA ARG A 131 10.69 8.04 -11.83
C ARG A 131 11.90 7.36 -12.44
N LEU A 132 11.94 6.04 -12.33
CA LEU A 132 12.83 5.17 -13.09
C LEU A 132 12.03 4.47 -14.18
N MET A 133 12.46 4.54 -15.44
CA MET A 133 11.75 3.92 -16.57
C MET A 133 12.67 2.99 -17.36
N SER A 134 12.14 1.89 -17.87
CA SER A 134 12.83 1.04 -18.83
C SER A 134 13.10 1.78 -20.14
N ALA A 135 14.09 1.32 -20.91
CA ALA A 135 14.45 1.92 -22.19
C ALA A 135 13.32 1.93 -23.22
N ASP A 136 12.47 0.90 -23.22
CA ASP A 136 11.26 0.78 -24.05
C ASP A 136 10.07 1.61 -23.52
N GLN A 137 10.21 2.23 -22.34
CA GLN A 137 9.18 2.97 -21.62
C GLN A 137 7.91 2.16 -21.29
N GLU A 138 7.94 0.83 -21.44
CA GLU A 138 6.81 -0.02 -21.08
C GLU A 138 6.68 -0.23 -19.57
N ASN A 139 7.76 -0.05 -18.80
CA ASN A 139 7.79 -0.24 -17.36
C ASN A 139 8.39 0.96 -16.66
N TRP A 140 7.75 1.40 -15.58
CA TRP A 140 8.30 2.45 -14.74
C TRP A 140 8.03 2.22 -13.25
N MET A 141 8.80 2.90 -12.43
CA MET A 141 8.66 2.94 -10.99
C MET A 141 8.69 4.39 -10.52
N ASP A 142 7.60 4.82 -9.89
CA ASP A 142 7.51 6.09 -9.18
C ASP A 142 8.06 5.88 -7.76
N VAL A 143 9.20 6.50 -7.46
CA VAL A 143 9.89 6.39 -6.17
C VAL A 143 9.63 7.65 -5.36
N SER A 144 9.07 7.48 -4.17
CA SER A 144 8.95 8.55 -3.16
C SER A 144 10.04 8.37 -2.12
N LEU A 145 10.89 9.38 -1.96
CA LEU A 145 11.95 9.42 -0.97
C LEU A 145 11.50 10.32 0.18
N VAL A 146 11.46 9.74 1.39
CA VAL A 146 10.89 10.39 2.58
C VAL A 146 11.82 10.28 3.78
N PRO A 147 12.32 11.39 4.34
CA PRO A 147 13.00 11.41 5.63
C PRO A 147 12.02 11.08 6.76
N ALA A 148 12.40 10.22 7.70
CA ALA A 148 11.55 9.78 8.79
C ALA A 148 12.27 9.61 10.14
N PHE A 149 11.50 9.72 11.23
CA PHE A 149 11.95 9.41 12.59
C PHE A 149 11.96 7.89 12.83
N ASP A 150 13.07 7.33 13.32
CA ASP A 150 13.23 5.89 13.57
C ASP A 150 12.67 5.48 14.94
N VAL A 151 11.35 5.57 15.07
CA VAL A 151 10.67 5.25 16.33
C VAL A 151 10.76 3.77 16.72
N LEU A 152 10.88 2.88 15.73
CA LEU A 152 10.96 1.43 15.95
C LEU A 152 12.37 0.98 16.31
N GLY A 153 13.39 1.78 15.97
CA GLY A 153 14.79 1.46 16.17
C GLY A 153 15.27 0.25 15.38
N GLN A 154 16.49 -0.20 15.67
CA GLN A 154 17.08 -1.37 15.03
C GLN A 154 16.69 -2.68 15.77
N PRO A 155 16.35 -3.77 15.07
CA PRO A 155 16.15 -5.07 15.70
C PRO A 155 17.46 -5.58 16.30
N HIS A 156 17.49 -5.90 17.60
CA HIS A 156 18.72 -6.28 18.31
C HIS A 156 19.09 -7.77 18.13
N SER A 157 18.20 -8.63 17.62
CA SER A 157 18.39 -10.10 17.63
C SER A 157 17.83 -10.85 16.42
N GLY A 158 17.51 -10.17 15.31
CA GLY A 158 16.93 -10.80 14.11
C GLY A 158 15.46 -11.22 14.27
N VAL A 159 14.94 -11.37 15.49
CA VAL A 159 13.52 -11.41 15.80
C VAL A 159 13.03 -9.97 15.95
N LYS A 160 12.03 -9.56 15.14
CA LYS A 160 11.44 -8.23 15.28
C LYS A 160 10.47 -8.24 16.48
N PRO A 161 10.76 -7.56 17.59
CA PRO A 161 9.81 -7.46 18.69
C PRO A 161 8.58 -6.67 18.22
N LYS A 162 7.41 -7.00 18.77
CA LYS A 162 6.23 -6.15 18.61
C LYS A 162 6.56 -4.72 19.07
N PRO A 163 6.05 -3.68 18.40
CA PRO A 163 6.25 -2.31 18.86
C PRO A 163 5.76 -2.18 20.30
N LYS A 164 6.53 -1.47 21.13
CA LYS A 164 6.09 -1.20 22.50
C LYS A 164 4.90 -0.23 22.46
N PRO A 165 3.93 -0.32 23.39
CA PRO A 165 2.76 0.56 23.38
C PRO A 165 3.11 2.06 23.39
N GLU A 166 4.25 2.44 23.98
CA GLU A 166 4.72 3.83 24.04
C GLU A 166 4.98 4.44 22.67
N VAL A 167 5.29 3.62 21.66
CA VAL A 167 5.43 4.05 20.27
C VAL A 167 4.13 4.66 19.76
N TYR A 168 3.01 3.99 20.01
CA TYR A 168 1.70 4.45 19.55
C TYR A 168 1.10 5.52 20.47
N SER A 169 1.27 5.43 21.79
CA SER A 169 0.77 6.49 22.68
C SER A 169 1.50 7.82 22.47
N SER A 170 2.80 7.80 22.15
CA SER A 170 3.56 9.01 21.75
C SER A 170 3.14 9.54 20.37
N LEU A 171 2.83 8.66 19.42
CA LEU A 171 2.24 9.05 18.13
C LEU A 171 0.93 9.81 18.35
N LEU A 172 0.02 9.28 19.17
CA LEU A 172 -1.27 9.91 19.48
C LEU A 172 -1.09 11.24 20.22
N SER A 173 -0.14 11.29 21.15
CA SER A 173 0.17 12.49 21.93
C SER A 173 0.84 13.59 21.10
N SER A 174 1.43 13.25 19.94
CA SER A 174 2.01 14.24 19.01
C SER A 174 0.98 15.17 18.36
N GLY A 175 -0.31 14.80 18.40
CA GLY A 175 -1.38 15.55 17.73
C GLY A 175 -1.29 15.48 16.20
N CYS A 176 -0.59 14.48 15.64
CA CYS A 176 -0.41 14.32 14.21
C CYS A 176 -1.74 14.09 13.48
N ARG A 177 -1.77 14.45 12.19
CA ARG A 177 -2.92 14.13 11.33
C ARG A 177 -2.98 12.61 11.07
N PRO A 178 -4.16 12.08 10.72
CA PRO A 178 -4.31 10.67 10.33
C PRO A 178 -3.27 10.24 9.28
N GLY A 179 -2.42 9.27 9.62
CA GLY A 179 -1.39 8.73 8.74
C GLY A 179 -0.23 9.67 8.40
N GLU A 180 -0.08 10.82 9.08
CA GLU A 180 1.01 11.78 8.81
C GLU A 180 2.40 11.15 8.97
N HIS A 181 2.55 10.24 9.93
CA HIS A 181 3.80 9.55 10.23
C HIS A 181 3.78 8.07 9.80
N ALA A 182 2.89 7.71 8.86
CA ALA A 182 2.77 6.36 8.33
C ALA A 182 4.10 5.78 7.80
N VAL A 183 5.03 6.64 7.36
CA VAL A 183 6.36 6.25 6.87
C VAL A 183 7.29 5.73 7.96
N CYS A 184 7.08 6.12 9.23
CA CYS A 184 7.83 5.57 10.37
C CYS A 184 7.57 4.07 10.56
N PHE A 185 6.43 3.58 10.09
CA PHE A 185 5.97 2.20 10.25
C PHE A 185 6.07 1.37 8.96
N THR A 186 6.79 1.86 7.94
CA THR A 186 6.89 1.21 6.63
C THR A 186 7.41 -0.23 6.71
N GLU A 187 8.26 -0.57 7.67
CA GLU A 187 8.67 -1.96 7.87
C GLU A 187 7.55 -2.88 8.34
N LEU A 188 6.75 -2.45 9.31
CA LEU A 188 5.61 -3.24 9.81
C LEU A 188 4.61 -3.47 8.68
N ARG A 189 4.35 -2.42 7.89
CA ARG A 189 3.49 -2.48 6.71
C ARG A 189 4.01 -3.46 5.66
N LYS A 190 5.32 -3.40 5.40
CA LYS A 190 6.01 -4.31 4.49
C LYS A 190 5.87 -5.76 4.96
N ASP A 191 6.15 -6.00 6.24
CA ASP A 191 6.17 -7.35 6.82
C ASP A 191 4.77 -7.96 6.85
N PHE A 192 3.75 -7.17 7.17
CA PHE A 192 2.34 -7.59 7.18
C PHE A 192 1.88 -8.18 5.84
N VAL A 193 2.29 -7.57 4.72
CA VAL A 193 1.96 -8.09 3.38
C VAL A 193 2.95 -9.17 2.93
N ASN A 194 4.22 -9.06 3.32
CA ASN A 194 5.23 -9.99 2.86
C ASN A 194 5.14 -11.39 3.47
N SER A 195 4.60 -11.52 4.68
CA SER A 195 4.34 -12.79 5.35
C SER A 195 3.25 -13.63 4.68
N ARG A 196 2.54 -13.06 3.70
CA ARG A 196 1.38 -13.70 3.05
C ARG A 196 1.78 -14.67 1.92
N PRO A 197 0.99 -15.74 1.68
CA PRO A 197 1.28 -16.70 0.62
C PRO A 197 1.38 -16.05 -0.77
N ILE A 198 2.23 -16.62 -1.64
CA ILE A 198 2.44 -16.11 -3.01
C ILE A 198 1.12 -16.06 -3.78
N LYS A 199 0.23 -17.05 -3.59
CA LYS A 199 -1.09 -17.07 -4.23
C LYS A 199 -1.98 -15.91 -3.79
N LEU A 200 -1.89 -15.49 -2.53
CA LEU A 200 -2.57 -14.27 -2.03
C LEU A 200 -1.98 -13.01 -2.64
N LYS A 201 -0.65 -12.91 -2.79
CA LYS A 201 -0.03 -11.79 -3.51
C LYS A 201 -0.48 -11.73 -4.96
N ASN A 202 -0.64 -12.88 -5.63
CA ASN A 202 -1.22 -12.94 -6.98
C ASN A 202 -2.67 -12.45 -7.03
N LEU A 203 -3.49 -12.76 -6.01
CA LEU A 203 -4.84 -12.20 -5.89
C LEU A 203 -4.80 -10.67 -5.70
N ILE A 204 -3.88 -10.16 -4.87
CA ILE A 204 -3.70 -8.72 -4.69
C ILE A 204 -3.35 -8.04 -6.03
N LEU A 205 -2.43 -8.61 -6.81
CA LEU A 205 -2.10 -8.09 -8.14
C LEU A 205 -3.34 -8.08 -9.06
N LEU A 206 -4.15 -9.12 -9.02
CA LEU A 206 -5.37 -9.20 -9.82
C LEU A 206 -6.39 -8.12 -9.43
N VAL A 207 -6.60 -7.88 -8.13
CA VAL A 207 -7.48 -6.83 -7.61
C VAL A 207 -6.94 -5.44 -7.98
N LYS A 208 -5.63 -5.21 -7.86
CA LYS A 208 -5.00 -3.94 -8.26
C LYS A 208 -5.11 -3.70 -9.76
N HIS A 209 -4.97 -4.75 -10.57
CA HIS A 209 -5.14 -4.68 -12.02
C HIS A 209 -6.59 -4.29 -12.36
N TRP A 210 -7.59 -4.96 -11.78
CA TRP A 210 -9.00 -4.56 -11.90
C TRP A 210 -9.19 -3.08 -11.53
N TYR A 211 -8.70 -2.68 -10.35
CA TYR A 211 -8.80 -1.31 -9.84
C TYR A 211 -8.17 -0.28 -10.81
N SER A 212 -7.02 -0.59 -11.42
CA SER A 212 -6.38 0.28 -12.42
C SER A 212 -7.21 0.45 -13.70
N GLN A 213 -7.94 -0.60 -14.12
CA GLN A 213 -8.88 -0.51 -15.25
C GLN A 213 -10.04 0.42 -14.90
N VAL A 214 -10.59 0.31 -13.68
CA VAL A 214 -11.64 1.23 -13.20
C VAL A 214 -11.15 2.67 -13.15
N GLN A 215 -9.96 2.92 -12.59
CA GLN A 215 -9.35 4.25 -12.54
C GLN A 215 -9.19 4.88 -13.94
N THR A 216 -8.74 4.08 -14.90
CA THR A 216 -8.55 4.53 -16.29
C THR A 216 -9.87 4.92 -16.94
N GLN A 217 -10.90 4.07 -16.78
CA GLN A 217 -12.23 4.35 -17.31
C GLN A 217 -12.86 5.60 -16.69
N GLU A 218 -12.72 5.76 -15.37
CA GLU A 218 -13.23 6.94 -14.67
C GLU A 218 -12.51 8.20 -15.11
N THR A 219 -11.19 8.16 -15.29
CA THR A 219 -10.42 9.31 -15.78
C THR A 219 -10.88 9.74 -17.18
N MET A 220 -11.16 8.78 -18.07
CA MET A 220 -11.69 9.06 -19.41
C MET A 220 -13.11 9.66 -19.38
N ARG A 221 -13.96 9.27 -18.43
CA ARG A 221 -15.35 9.76 -18.31
C ARG A 221 -15.45 11.19 -17.78
N THR A 222 -14.39 11.74 -17.17
CA THR A 222 -14.50 12.91 -16.29
C THR A 222 -13.57 14.05 -16.64
N THR A 223 -13.13 14.13 -17.90
CA THR A 223 -12.25 15.18 -18.41
C THR A 223 -12.71 16.57 -17.95
N GLY A 224 -11.89 17.25 -17.14
CA GLY A 224 -12.09 18.65 -16.76
C GLY A 224 -12.70 18.95 -15.38
N VAL A 225 -13.03 17.94 -14.54
CA VAL A 225 -13.54 18.19 -13.18
C VAL A 225 -12.54 17.68 -12.13
N PRO A 226 -12.12 18.51 -11.14
CA PRO A 226 -11.38 18.01 -9.98
C PRO A 226 -12.33 17.11 -9.18
N ARG A 227 -12.13 15.79 -9.27
CA ARG A 227 -13.00 14.81 -8.60
C ARG A 227 -12.35 14.27 -7.33
N ALA A 228 -13.20 13.98 -6.35
CA ALA A 228 -12.88 13.09 -5.24
C ALA A 228 -12.24 11.80 -5.79
N THR A 229 -11.08 11.45 -5.26
CA THR A 229 -10.27 10.34 -5.75
C THR A 229 -10.85 9.00 -5.30
N LEU A 230 -10.60 7.97 -6.10
CA LEU A 230 -10.81 6.59 -5.68
C LEU A 230 -9.94 6.28 -4.45
N PRO A 231 -10.34 5.31 -3.59
CA PRO A 231 -9.57 4.96 -2.40
C PRO A 231 -8.17 4.49 -2.77
N PRO A 232 -7.15 4.66 -1.91
CA PRO A 232 -5.78 4.27 -2.22
C PRO A 232 -5.70 2.77 -2.52
N SER A 233 -4.85 2.38 -3.47
CA SER A 233 -4.66 0.95 -3.85
C SER A 233 -4.30 0.07 -2.66
N TYR A 234 -3.60 0.61 -1.66
CA TYR A 234 -3.27 -0.07 -0.42
C TYR A 234 -4.51 -0.49 0.40
N ALA A 235 -5.61 0.28 0.36
CA ALA A 235 -6.87 -0.14 0.97
C ALA A 235 -7.41 -1.46 0.36
N LEU A 236 -7.23 -1.63 -0.96
CA LEU A 236 -7.64 -2.83 -1.67
C LEU A 236 -6.69 -4.01 -1.40
N GLU A 237 -5.40 -3.75 -1.17
CA GLU A 237 -4.45 -4.78 -0.70
C GLU A 237 -4.92 -5.34 0.66
N LEU A 238 -5.26 -4.45 1.60
CA LEU A 238 -5.77 -4.83 2.93
C LEU A 238 -7.12 -5.53 2.87
N LEU A 239 -8.06 -5.04 2.06
CA LEU A 239 -9.35 -5.68 1.87
C LEU A 239 -9.21 -7.08 1.26
N THR A 240 -8.21 -7.29 0.41
CA THR A 240 -7.91 -8.60 -0.17
C THR A 240 -7.34 -9.57 0.87
N ILE A 241 -6.43 -9.09 1.73
CA ILE A 241 -5.90 -9.87 2.85
C ILE A 241 -7.03 -10.25 3.80
N PHE A 242 -7.87 -9.29 4.16
CA PHE A 242 -9.07 -9.51 4.98
C PHE A 242 -9.99 -10.58 4.39
N ALA A 243 -10.33 -10.49 3.10
CA ALA A 243 -11.20 -11.46 2.44
C ALA A 243 -10.63 -12.89 2.53
N TRP A 244 -9.32 -13.03 2.30
CA TRP A 244 -8.64 -14.33 2.40
C TRP A 244 -8.56 -14.82 3.84
N GLU A 245 -8.27 -13.95 4.80
CA GLU A 245 -8.23 -14.29 6.22
C GLU A 245 -9.60 -14.72 6.75
N GLN A 246 -10.70 -14.14 6.28
CA GLN A 246 -12.03 -14.45 6.80
C GLN A 246 -12.72 -15.63 6.08
N GLY A 247 -12.36 -15.91 4.83
CA GLY A 247 -13.10 -16.87 4.01
C GLY A 247 -12.28 -18.00 3.38
N CYS A 248 -10.96 -18.01 3.55
CA CYS A 248 -10.09 -18.98 2.91
C CYS A 248 -9.02 -19.54 3.86
N ARG A 249 -8.05 -18.72 4.27
CA ARG A 249 -6.85 -19.09 5.06
C ARG A 249 -5.99 -20.22 4.47
N GLU A 250 -6.23 -20.64 3.24
CA GLU A 250 -5.46 -21.69 2.56
C GLU A 250 -4.43 -21.11 1.59
N ASP A 251 -3.30 -21.80 1.43
CA ASP A 251 -2.26 -21.46 0.44
C ASP A 251 -2.72 -21.68 -1.01
N LYS A 252 -3.67 -22.60 -1.20
CA LYS A 252 -4.21 -23.00 -2.51
C LYS A 252 -5.68 -22.62 -2.59
N PHE A 253 -6.00 -21.69 -3.48
CA PHE A 253 -7.38 -21.28 -3.77
C PHE A 253 -7.51 -20.77 -5.20
N ARG A 254 -8.75 -20.59 -5.66
CA ARG A 254 -9.07 -20.10 -7.00
C ARG A 254 -9.07 -18.57 -7.02
N LEU A 255 -8.30 -17.96 -7.92
CA LEU A 255 -8.21 -16.49 -8.02
C LEU A 255 -9.56 -15.85 -8.38
N ALA A 256 -10.38 -16.51 -9.20
CA ALA A 256 -11.70 -16.02 -9.58
C ALA A 256 -12.63 -15.85 -8.35
N GLN A 257 -12.67 -16.87 -7.49
CA GLN A 257 -13.42 -16.86 -6.24
C GLN A 257 -12.89 -15.79 -5.27
N GLY A 258 -11.56 -15.67 -5.14
CA GLY A 258 -10.96 -14.60 -4.33
C GLY A 258 -11.33 -13.20 -4.83
N LEU A 259 -11.21 -12.96 -6.14
CA LEU A 259 -11.57 -11.67 -6.75
C LEU A 259 -13.06 -11.37 -6.54
N ARG A 260 -13.93 -12.37 -6.78
CA ARG A 260 -15.38 -12.26 -6.57
C ARG A 260 -15.72 -11.86 -5.13
N THR A 261 -15.00 -12.41 -4.16
CA THR A 261 -15.18 -12.11 -2.73
C THR A 261 -14.78 -10.68 -2.41
N VAL A 262 -13.63 -10.22 -2.90
CA VAL A 262 -13.18 -8.85 -2.70
C VAL A 262 -14.16 -7.85 -3.31
N LEU A 263 -14.64 -8.10 -4.53
CA LEU A 263 -15.62 -7.24 -5.18
C LEU A 263 -16.98 -7.22 -4.44
N ALA A 264 -17.41 -8.36 -3.87
CA ALA A 264 -18.60 -8.40 -3.02
C ALA A 264 -18.44 -7.51 -1.76
N LEU A 265 -17.28 -7.56 -1.12
CA LEU A 265 -16.99 -6.70 0.03
C LEU A 265 -17.00 -5.21 -0.34
N ILE A 266 -16.47 -4.86 -1.52
CA ILE A 266 -16.53 -3.48 -2.03
C ILE A 266 -17.99 -3.02 -2.20
N GLN A 267 -18.90 -3.88 -2.67
CA GLN A 267 -20.33 -3.53 -2.74
C GLN A 267 -20.95 -3.27 -1.35
N GLN A 268 -20.43 -3.94 -0.32
CA GLN A 268 -20.83 -3.77 1.08
C GLN A 268 -19.97 -2.73 1.82
N ASN A 269 -19.31 -1.79 1.11
CA ASN A 269 -18.42 -0.79 1.72
C ASN A 269 -19.03 -0.02 2.91
N LYS A 270 -20.35 0.20 2.92
CA LYS A 270 -21.06 0.88 4.00
C LYS A 270 -21.11 0.10 5.31
N ASP A 271 -20.76 -1.18 5.27
CA ASP A 271 -20.78 -2.08 6.43
C ASP A 271 -19.35 -2.47 6.86
N LEU A 272 -18.30 -2.07 6.11
CA LEU A 272 -16.92 -2.51 6.37
C LEU A 272 -16.28 -1.79 7.55
N CYS A 273 -15.99 -2.53 8.62
CA CYS A 273 -15.14 -2.12 9.74
C CYS A 273 -14.02 -3.15 9.93
N ILE A 274 -12.82 -2.82 9.45
CA ILE A 274 -11.70 -3.75 9.37
C ILE A 274 -10.50 -3.15 10.10
N PHE A 275 -9.89 -3.96 10.98
CA PHE A 275 -8.63 -3.64 11.65
C PHE A 275 -7.94 -4.93 12.11
N TRP A 276 -6.66 -4.81 12.44
CA TRP A 276 -5.83 -5.89 12.98
C TRP A 276 -5.22 -5.48 14.32
N THR A 277 -4.91 -6.47 15.15
CA THR A 277 -4.24 -6.26 16.46
C THR A 277 -2.79 -6.77 16.49
N GLU A 278 -2.17 -6.92 15.32
CA GLU A 278 -0.84 -7.49 15.20
C GLU A 278 0.23 -6.60 15.86
N ASN A 279 0.21 -5.30 15.57
CA ASN A 279 1.19 -4.33 16.04
C ASN A 279 0.71 -3.45 17.20
N TYR A 280 -0.60 -3.16 17.28
CA TYR A 280 -1.23 -2.37 18.33
C TYR A 280 -2.52 -3.06 18.80
N GLY A 281 -3.10 -2.62 19.92
CA GLY A 281 -4.35 -3.22 20.41
C GLY A 281 -4.95 -2.44 21.58
N PHE A 282 -5.92 -3.03 22.25
CA PHE A 282 -6.68 -2.40 23.34
C PHE A 282 -6.02 -2.49 24.73
N GLY A 283 -4.82 -3.08 24.82
CA GLY A 283 -4.15 -3.31 26.11
C GLY A 283 -3.64 -2.03 26.77
N ASP A 284 -3.16 -1.06 25.98
CA ASP A 284 -2.83 0.27 26.47
C ASP A 284 -4.11 1.14 26.51
N PRO A 285 -4.40 1.85 27.62
CA PRO A 285 -5.63 2.63 27.74
C PRO A 285 -5.78 3.73 26.69
N VAL A 286 -4.69 4.45 26.37
CA VAL A 286 -4.70 5.58 25.43
C VAL A 286 -4.92 5.07 24.01
N VAL A 287 -4.16 4.04 23.61
CA VAL A 287 -4.30 3.41 22.29
C VAL A 287 -5.66 2.73 22.17
N GLY A 288 -6.11 2.02 23.19
CA GLY A 288 -7.38 1.30 23.19
C GLY A 288 -8.59 2.23 23.10
N GLU A 289 -8.59 3.36 23.80
CA GLU A 289 -9.63 4.38 23.66
C GLU A 289 -9.64 4.99 22.25
N PHE A 290 -8.46 5.33 21.72
CA PHE A 290 -8.34 5.85 20.36
C PHE A 290 -8.86 4.87 19.31
N LEU A 291 -8.53 3.58 19.42
CA LEU A 291 -9.03 2.54 18.51
C LEU A 291 -10.55 2.45 18.55
N ARG A 292 -11.19 2.50 19.73
CA ARG A 292 -12.67 2.50 19.79
C ARG A 292 -13.27 3.66 19.01
N ARG A 293 -12.72 4.87 19.17
CA ARG A 293 -13.16 6.05 18.41
C ARG A 293 -12.97 5.89 16.90
N GLN A 294 -11.84 5.29 16.47
CA GLN A 294 -11.61 5.00 15.05
C GLN A 294 -12.66 4.02 14.50
N LEU A 295 -12.99 2.98 15.28
CA LEU A 295 -13.96 1.95 14.89
C LEU A 295 -15.41 2.45 14.91
N GLU A 296 -15.70 3.62 15.47
CA GLU A 296 -17.01 4.28 15.41
C GLU A 296 -17.17 5.23 14.22
N ARG A 297 -16.10 5.47 13.45
CA ARG A 297 -16.13 6.39 12.30
C ARG A 297 -17.05 5.91 11.18
N PRO A 298 -17.54 6.84 10.32
CA PRO A 298 -18.31 6.50 9.15
C PRO A 298 -17.61 5.47 8.26
N ARG A 299 -18.35 4.43 7.87
CA ARG A 299 -17.85 3.32 7.05
C ARG A 299 -17.64 3.73 5.59
N PRO A 300 -16.71 3.07 4.87
CA PRO A 300 -15.82 2.01 5.34
C PRO A 300 -14.71 2.54 6.26
N VAL A 301 -14.37 1.75 7.28
CA VAL A 301 -13.16 1.92 8.11
C VAL A 301 -12.24 0.75 7.83
N ILE A 302 -11.02 1.03 7.37
CA ILE A 302 -9.99 0.02 7.11
C ILE A 302 -8.70 0.56 7.72
N LEU A 303 -8.41 0.19 8.96
CA LEU A 303 -7.23 0.68 9.67
C LEU A 303 -5.96 0.00 9.17
N ASP A 304 -4.92 0.80 8.92
CA ASP A 304 -3.60 0.28 8.57
C ASP A 304 -3.07 -0.58 9.73
N PRO A 305 -2.73 -1.87 9.52
CA PRO A 305 -2.18 -2.73 10.57
C PRO A 305 -0.89 -2.20 11.20
N ALA A 306 -0.20 -1.25 10.54
CA ALA A 306 1.04 -0.65 11.01
C ALA A 306 0.85 0.69 11.78
N ASP A 307 -0.24 1.42 11.52
CA ASP A 307 -0.49 2.76 12.05
C ASP A 307 -1.98 2.90 12.46
N PRO A 308 -2.31 2.97 13.76
CA PRO A 308 -3.69 3.01 14.23
C PRO A 308 -4.40 4.32 13.86
N THR A 309 -3.66 5.36 13.45
CA THR A 309 -4.22 6.65 13.06
C THR A 309 -4.66 6.67 11.60
N TRP A 310 -4.18 5.74 10.78
CA TRP A 310 -4.38 5.77 9.34
C TRP A 310 -5.54 4.87 8.90
N ASP A 311 -6.73 5.48 8.80
CA ASP A 311 -7.88 4.86 8.17
C ASP A 311 -7.83 5.02 6.64
N LEU A 312 -7.64 3.92 5.93
CA LEU A 312 -7.59 3.84 4.48
C LEU A 312 -8.99 3.73 3.86
N GLY A 313 -9.99 3.31 4.64
CA GLY A 313 -11.40 3.30 4.25
C GLY A 313 -11.97 4.72 4.20
N ASN A 314 -11.72 5.50 5.25
CA ASN A 314 -11.98 6.93 5.35
C ASN A 314 -13.39 7.38 4.92
N GLY A 315 -14.40 6.53 5.17
CA GLY A 315 -15.80 6.86 4.90
C GLY A 315 -16.07 7.35 3.48
N THR A 316 -16.77 8.49 3.38
CA THR A 316 -17.17 9.11 2.11
C THR A 316 -16.11 10.04 1.52
N THR A 317 -14.91 10.12 2.10
CA THR A 317 -13.81 10.91 1.52
C THR A 317 -13.37 10.32 0.17
N TRP A 318 -13.44 8.99 0.04
CA TRP A 318 -13.14 8.29 -1.20
C TRP A 318 -14.40 7.85 -1.94
N ARG A 319 -14.28 7.70 -3.27
CA ARG A 319 -15.37 7.24 -4.15
C ARG A 319 -15.54 5.72 -4.15
N TRP A 320 -15.82 5.14 -2.98
CA TRP A 320 -16.15 3.71 -2.85
C TRP A 320 -17.41 3.32 -3.63
N ASP A 321 -18.35 4.26 -3.81
CA ASP A 321 -19.56 4.10 -4.61
C ASP A 321 -19.24 3.76 -6.07
N VAL A 322 -18.19 4.35 -6.64
CA VAL A 322 -17.75 4.07 -8.01
C VAL A 322 -17.21 2.65 -8.12
N LEU A 323 -16.38 2.23 -7.16
CA LEU A 323 -15.88 0.85 -7.12
C LEU A 323 -17.01 -0.16 -6.90
N ALA A 324 -17.98 0.15 -6.04
CA ALA A 324 -19.14 -0.70 -5.78
C ALA A 324 -20.02 -0.88 -7.02
N LYS A 325 -20.26 0.21 -7.76
CA LYS A 325 -21.02 0.16 -9.01
C LYS A 325 -20.32 -0.67 -10.09
N GLU A 326 -19.00 -0.54 -10.22
CA GLU A 326 -18.23 -1.36 -11.16
C GLU A 326 -18.13 -2.82 -10.72
N ALA A 327 -18.04 -3.09 -9.40
CA ALA A 327 -18.09 -4.44 -8.88
C ALA A 327 -19.44 -5.13 -9.20
N GLU A 328 -20.56 -4.41 -9.10
CA GLU A 328 -21.89 -4.91 -9.44
C GLU A 328 -22.06 -5.23 -10.93
N SER A 329 -21.52 -4.37 -11.80
CA SER A 329 -21.69 -4.52 -13.26
C SER A 329 -20.86 -5.66 -13.86
N CYS A 330 -19.82 -6.12 -13.16
CA CYS A 330 -18.82 -7.02 -13.74
C CYS A 330 -19.01 -8.51 -13.42
N PHE A 331 -19.96 -8.94 -12.58
CA PHE A 331 -20.09 -10.36 -12.21
C PHE A 331 -20.53 -11.30 -13.35
N ASN A 332 -21.09 -10.76 -14.43
CA ASN A 332 -21.43 -11.55 -15.62
C ASN A 332 -20.27 -11.67 -16.62
N GLN A 333 -19.10 -11.12 -16.30
CA GLN A 333 -17.91 -11.19 -17.15
C GLN A 333 -17.24 -12.57 -17.06
N ARG A 334 -16.45 -12.93 -18.09
CA ARG A 334 -15.86 -14.29 -18.21
C ARG A 334 -14.94 -14.66 -17.05
N CYS A 335 -14.34 -13.68 -16.38
CA CYS A 335 -13.47 -13.90 -15.23
C CYS A 335 -14.21 -14.44 -13.99
N PHE A 336 -15.54 -14.34 -13.97
CA PHE A 336 -16.40 -14.86 -12.90
C PHE A 336 -17.28 -16.03 -13.34
N LEU A 337 -17.07 -16.57 -14.54
CA LEU A 337 -17.81 -17.73 -15.02
C LEU A 337 -16.89 -18.94 -15.06
N GLN A 338 -17.33 -20.03 -14.42
CA GLN A 338 -16.70 -21.33 -14.55
C GLN A 338 -16.81 -21.86 -15.99
N THR A 339 -16.05 -22.90 -16.33
CA THR A 339 -16.15 -23.55 -17.66
C THR A 339 -17.55 -24.06 -17.96
N SER A 340 -18.31 -24.44 -16.92
CA SER A 340 -19.73 -24.85 -17.00
C SER A 340 -20.70 -23.69 -17.27
N GLY A 341 -20.23 -22.42 -17.24
CA GLY A 341 -21.07 -21.22 -17.32
C GLY A 341 -21.68 -20.80 -15.97
N VAL A 342 -21.44 -21.55 -14.90
CA VAL A 342 -21.92 -21.21 -13.55
C VAL A 342 -21.12 -20.04 -12.98
N PRO A 343 -21.77 -19.02 -12.38
CA PRO A 343 -21.07 -17.93 -11.71
C PRO A 343 -20.25 -18.42 -10.52
N GLU A 344 -19.03 -17.91 -10.41
CA GLU A 344 -18.18 -18.11 -9.26
C GLU A 344 -18.82 -17.51 -8.01
N GLN A 345 -18.90 -18.33 -6.97
CA GLN A 345 -19.42 -17.89 -5.68
C GLN A 345 -18.30 -17.27 -4.85
N PRO A 346 -18.58 -16.21 -4.06
CA PRO A 346 -17.62 -15.70 -3.09
C PRO A 346 -17.30 -16.76 -2.02
N TRP A 347 -16.25 -16.54 -1.25
CA TRP A 347 -16.01 -17.31 -0.02
C TRP A 347 -17.10 -17.05 1.01
N GLU A 348 -17.48 -18.10 1.74
CA GLU A 348 -18.36 -17.99 2.91
C GLU A 348 -17.61 -17.34 4.08
N GLY A 349 -18.28 -16.48 4.85
CA GLY A 349 -17.69 -15.81 6.02
C GLY A 349 -17.48 -14.30 5.85
N PRO A 350 -16.64 -13.84 4.91
CA PRO A 350 -16.35 -12.42 4.72
C PRO A 350 -17.60 -11.60 4.32
N VAL A 351 -18.49 -12.22 3.56
CA VAL A 351 -19.71 -11.62 3.04
C VAL A 351 -20.87 -12.21 3.84
N SER A 352 -21.46 -11.44 4.76
CA SER A 352 -22.64 -11.90 5.48
C SER A 352 -23.89 -11.67 4.64
N GLU A 353 -24.79 -12.67 4.58
CA GLU A 353 -26.14 -12.49 4.06
C GLU A 353 -26.90 -11.52 4.98
N ARG A 354 -27.43 -10.44 4.42
CA ARG A 354 -28.17 -9.41 5.17
C ARG A 354 -29.33 -10.04 5.93
N THR A 355 -29.25 -10.09 7.26
CA THR A 355 -30.44 -10.05 8.12
C THR A 355 -30.82 -8.59 8.36
N PRO A 356 -32.06 -8.14 8.08
CA PRO A 356 -32.47 -6.77 8.35
C PRO A 356 -32.52 -6.53 9.86
N GLY A 357 -31.60 -5.72 10.41
CA GLY A 357 -31.66 -5.28 11.81
C GLY A 357 -30.33 -5.24 12.57
N THR A 358 -29.24 -5.79 12.02
CA THR A 358 -27.95 -5.83 12.73
C THR A 358 -27.10 -4.60 12.37
N LEU A 359 -26.73 -3.80 13.38
CA LEU A 359 -25.70 -2.76 13.27
C LEU A 359 -24.42 -3.38 12.71
N GLY A 360 -23.76 -2.68 11.77
CA GLY A 360 -22.76 -3.19 10.82
C GLY A 360 -21.71 -4.19 11.32
N LEU A 361 -21.16 -4.97 10.39
CA LEU A 361 -20.13 -5.98 10.67
C LEU A 361 -18.86 -5.35 11.25
N VAL A 362 -18.66 -5.50 12.56
CA VAL A 362 -17.34 -5.34 13.21
C VAL A 362 -16.65 -6.69 13.13
N LEU A 363 -15.72 -6.85 12.19
CA LEU A 363 -14.96 -8.08 12.04
C LEU A 363 -13.54 -7.84 12.57
N MET A 364 -13.27 -8.33 13.78
CA MET A 364 -11.90 -8.46 14.28
C MET A 364 -11.17 -9.53 13.48
N CYS A 365 -9.98 -9.21 12.98
CA CYS A 365 -9.06 -10.18 12.38
C CYS A 365 -8.04 -10.69 13.40
#